data_AF-A0AAV3F4W5-F1
#
_entry.id   AF-A0AAV3F4W5-F1
#
_cell.length_a   1.000
_cell.length_b   1.000
_cell.length_c   1.000
_cell.angle_alpha   90.00
_cell.angle_beta   90.00
_cell.angle_gamma   90.00
#
_symmetry.space_group_name_H-M   'P 1'
#
loop_
_entity.id
_entity.type
_entity.pdbx_description
1 polymer ?
#
loop_
_entity_poly.entity_id
_entity_poly.type
_entity_poly.pdbx_seq_one_letter_code
_entity_poly.pdbx_strand_id
1 'polypeptide(L)'
;MEFDVLKSRFISRVMADAGAEMDKDINRVISSNAFSDPKWSKRNIATSDTGLVYSHLSSHRFVNMKRNTINGKSVKRVAYPIHNQIVMSHYNNIIRELKYGFTDAVKQELLTIQDE
;
A
#
# COMPACT_ATOMS: atom_id res chain seq x y z
N MET A 1 14.34 -23.82 12.15
CA MET A 1 12.98 -23.51 12.64
C MET A 1 12.89 -22.07 13.12
N GLU A 2 13.75 -21.62 14.04
CA GLU A 2 13.79 -20.23 14.55
C GLU A 2 13.96 -19.15 13.46
N PHE A 3 14.85 -19.39 12.48
CA PHE A 3 15.09 -18.47 11.38
C PHE A 3 13.87 -18.22 10.47
N ASP A 4 13.04 -19.25 10.25
CA ASP A 4 11.85 -19.12 9.40
C ASP A 4 10.74 -18.35 10.14
N VAL A 5 10.65 -18.51 11.46
CA VAL A 5 9.73 -17.74 12.32
C VAL A 5 10.10 -16.25 12.30
N LEU A 6 11.37 -15.90 12.46
CA LEU A 6 11.83 -14.51 12.42
C LEU A 6 11.57 -13.84 11.05
N LYS A 7 11.77 -14.58 9.94
CA LYS A 7 11.43 -14.09 8.60
C LYS A 7 9.93 -13.84 8.44
N SER A 8 9.09 -14.78 8.88
CA SER A 8 7.64 -14.63 8.80
C SER A 8 7.16 -13.42 9.61
N ARG A 9 7.70 -13.22 10.81
CA ARG A 9 7.43 -12.02 11.63
C ARG A 9 7.88 -10.74 10.95
N PHE A 10 9.09 -10.71 10.40
CA PHE A 10 9.60 -9.57 9.67
C PHE A 10 8.70 -9.21 8.48
N ILE A 11 8.31 -10.19 7.67
CA ILE A 11 7.39 -10.00 6.55
C ILE A 11 6.06 -9.43 7.05
N SER A 12 5.50 -10.00 8.11
CA SER A 12 4.21 -9.56 8.67
C SER A 12 4.25 -8.11 9.14
N ARG A 13 5.34 -7.72 9.83
CA ARG A 13 5.58 -6.34 10.25
C ARG A 13 5.66 -5.40 9.05
N VAL A 14 6.49 -5.72 8.06
CA VAL A 14 6.64 -4.88 6.84
C VAL A 14 5.29 -4.71 6.13
N MET A 15 4.48 -5.76 6.03
CA MET A 15 3.16 -5.68 5.40
C MET A 15 2.17 -4.83 6.21
N ALA A 16 2.19 -4.95 7.55
CA ALA A 16 1.33 -4.17 8.43
C ALA A 16 1.68 -2.66 8.38
N ASP A 17 2.96 -2.34 8.50
CA ASP A 17 3.45 -0.97 8.44
C ASP A 17 3.14 -0.33 7.09
N ALA A 18 3.44 -1.04 5.99
CA ALA A 18 3.15 -0.56 4.64
C ALA A 18 1.64 -0.37 4.40
N GLY A 19 0.79 -1.27 4.92
CA GLY A 19 -0.66 -1.15 4.82
C GLY A 19 -1.18 0.09 5.54
N ALA A 20 -0.72 0.33 6.76
CA ALA A 20 -1.13 1.49 7.56
C ALA A 20 -0.66 2.81 6.93
N GLU A 21 0.60 2.90 6.53
CA GLU A 21 1.13 4.11 5.89
C GLU A 21 0.49 4.35 4.50
N MET A 22 0.16 3.29 3.76
CA MET A 22 -0.57 3.42 2.50
C MET A 22 -1.96 4.02 2.70
N ASP A 23 -2.74 3.55 3.68
CA ASP A 23 -4.08 4.13 3.92
C ASP A 23 -3.98 5.59 4.36
N LYS A 24 -3.04 5.89 5.25
CA LYS A 24 -2.76 7.25 5.71
C LYS A 24 -2.38 8.18 4.56
N ASP A 25 -1.51 7.75 3.65
CA ASP A 25 -1.15 8.54 2.47
C ASP A 25 -2.32 8.75 1.52
N ILE A 26 -3.13 7.71 1.28
CA ILE A 26 -4.35 7.83 0.48
C ILE A 26 -5.28 8.88 1.10
N ASN A 27 -5.57 8.78 2.40
CA ASN A 27 -6.42 9.74 3.12
C ASN A 27 -5.84 11.15 3.14
N ARG A 28 -4.53 11.29 3.28
CA ARG A 28 -3.82 12.58 3.21
C ARG A 28 -4.00 13.23 1.84
N VAL A 29 -3.81 12.48 0.74
CA VAL A 29 -3.96 13.03 -0.61
C VAL A 29 -5.43 13.32 -0.93
N ILE A 30 -6.38 12.53 -0.44
CA ILE A 30 -7.82 12.82 -0.60
C ILE A 30 -8.18 14.11 0.11
N SER A 31 -7.81 14.25 1.39
CA SER A 31 -8.12 15.44 2.18
C SER A 31 -7.43 16.71 1.65
N SER A 32 -6.23 16.58 1.07
CA SER A 32 -5.50 17.71 0.48
C SER A 32 -5.99 18.10 -0.92
N ASN A 33 -6.79 17.27 -1.57
CA ASN A 33 -7.32 17.53 -2.91
C ASN A 33 -8.82 17.81 -2.84
N ALA A 34 -9.36 18.54 -3.82
CA ALA A 34 -10.81 18.68 -3.99
C ALA A 34 -11.46 17.39 -4.57
N PHE A 35 -10.99 16.21 -4.13
CA PHE A 35 -11.52 14.92 -4.56
C PHE A 35 -12.66 14.50 -3.66
N SER A 36 -13.84 14.32 -4.25
CA SER A 36 -15.03 13.84 -3.55
C SER A 36 -15.72 12.81 -4.44
N ASP A 37 -15.49 11.53 -4.16
CA ASP A 37 -16.23 10.41 -4.74
C ASP A 37 -16.62 9.43 -3.62
N PRO A 38 -17.92 9.28 -3.30
CA PRO A 38 -18.39 8.35 -2.27
C PRO A 38 -17.98 6.90 -2.53
N LYS A 39 -17.71 6.51 -3.78
CA LYS A 39 -17.28 5.15 -4.11
C LYS A 39 -15.91 4.81 -3.54
N TRP A 40 -15.12 5.83 -3.19
CA TRP A 40 -13.79 5.66 -2.62
C TRP A 40 -13.77 5.01 -1.23
N SER A 41 -14.91 5.03 -0.51
CA SER A 41 -15.06 4.31 0.75
C SER A 41 -15.10 2.78 0.57
N LYS A 42 -15.33 2.28 -0.65
CA LYS A 42 -15.38 0.84 -0.97
C LYS A 42 -13.99 0.22 -1.16
N ARG A 43 -12.96 0.83 -0.59
CA ARG A 43 -11.60 0.29 -0.58
C ARG A 43 -11.33 -0.41 0.74
N ASN A 44 -10.47 -1.41 0.73
CA ASN A 44 -10.03 -2.10 1.93
C ASN A 44 -8.54 -2.42 1.84
N ILE A 45 -7.84 -2.27 2.96
CA ILE A 45 -6.43 -2.66 3.12
C ILE A 45 -6.40 -3.64 4.29
N ALA A 46 -5.92 -4.85 4.03
CA ALA A 46 -5.81 -5.89 5.04
C ALA A 46 -4.48 -6.62 4.87
N THR A 47 -3.90 -7.08 5.97
CA THR A 47 -2.78 -8.03 5.95
C THR A 47 -3.33 -9.45 6.06
N SER A 48 -2.70 -10.37 5.34
CA SER A 48 -2.91 -11.81 5.43
C SER A 48 -1.57 -12.50 5.69
N ASP A 49 -1.62 -13.80 6.00
CA ASP A 49 -0.43 -14.65 6.15
C ASP A 49 0.46 -14.66 4.88
N THR A 50 -0.15 -14.36 3.73
CA THR A 50 0.49 -14.35 2.42
C THR A 50 0.92 -12.96 1.93
N GLY A 51 0.54 -11.88 2.62
CA GLY A 51 0.99 -10.53 2.29
C GLY A 51 -0.03 -9.41 2.55
N LEU A 52 0.18 -8.27 1.89
CA LEU A 52 -0.72 -7.13 1.93
C LEU A 52 -1.76 -7.21 0.82
N VAL A 53 -3.04 -7.22 1.19
CA VAL A 53 -4.19 -7.24 0.28
C VAL A 53 -4.82 -5.86 0.22
N TYR A 54 -4.77 -5.25 -0.96
CA TYR A 54 -5.49 -4.02 -1.27
C TYR A 54 -6.65 -4.30 -2.23
N SER A 55 -7.87 -4.12 -1.73
CA SER A 55 -9.11 -4.32 -2.49
C SER A 55 -9.74 -2.98 -2.85
N HIS A 56 -10.12 -2.82 -4.12
CA HIS A 56 -10.71 -1.58 -4.63
C HIS A 56 -11.58 -1.83 -5.85
N LEU A 57 -12.47 -0.86 -6.16
CA LEU A 57 -13.18 -0.85 -7.42
C LEU A 57 -12.22 -0.63 -8.58
N SER A 58 -12.46 -1.32 -9.70
CA SER A 58 -11.68 -1.15 -10.94
C SER A 58 -11.62 0.31 -11.40
N SER A 59 -12.70 1.08 -11.15
CA SER A 59 -12.80 2.50 -11.48
C SER A 59 -11.75 3.37 -10.77
N HIS A 60 -11.28 3.00 -9.58
CA HIS A 60 -10.32 3.80 -8.82
C HIS A 60 -8.96 3.93 -9.53
N ARG A 61 -8.58 2.95 -10.36
CA ARG A 61 -7.33 2.97 -11.13
C ARG A 61 -7.29 4.10 -12.16
N PHE A 62 -8.44 4.58 -12.61
CA PHE A 62 -8.54 5.61 -13.65
C PHE A 62 -8.55 7.04 -13.11
N VAL A 63 -8.63 7.22 -11.78
CA VAL A 63 -8.70 8.56 -11.16
C VAL A 63 -7.40 9.35 -11.35
N ASN A 64 -6.27 8.64 -11.46
CA ASN A 64 -4.96 9.24 -11.70
C ASN A 64 -4.71 9.56 -13.20
N MET A 65 -5.64 9.22 -14.11
CA MET A 65 -5.41 9.38 -15.55
C MET A 65 -5.85 10.76 -16.05
N LYS A 66 -4.92 11.48 -16.69
CA LYS A 66 -5.17 12.80 -17.29
C LYS A 66 -6.05 12.73 -18.55
N ARG A 67 -6.10 11.56 -19.20
CA ARG A 67 -6.84 11.32 -20.44
C ARG A 67 -7.49 9.96 -20.40
N ASN A 68 -8.78 9.90 -20.72
CA ASN A 68 -9.51 8.66 -20.94
C ASN A 68 -10.08 8.64 -22.36
N THR A 69 -10.23 7.44 -22.92
CA THR A 69 -10.92 7.26 -24.20
C THR A 69 -12.39 6.99 -23.92
N ILE A 70 -13.25 7.89 -24.37
CA ILE A 70 -14.72 7.74 -24.28
C ILE A 70 -15.24 7.77 -25.70
N ASN A 71 -15.91 6.69 -26.13
CA ASN A 71 -16.45 6.53 -27.49
C ASN A 71 -15.40 6.83 -28.59
N GLY A 72 -14.17 6.31 -28.42
CA GLY A 72 -13.08 6.50 -29.38
C GLY A 72 -12.41 7.88 -29.35
N LYS A 73 -12.88 8.82 -28.51
CA LYS A 73 -12.29 10.16 -28.38
C LYS A 73 -11.52 10.31 -27.07
N SER A 74 -10.34 10.92 -27.15
CA SER A 74 -9.54 11.24 -25.96
C SER A 74 -10.12 12.46 -25.26
N VAL A 75 -10.56 12.30 -24.02
CA VAL A 75 -11.12 13.37 -23.19
C VAL A 75 -10.16 13.66 -22.04
N LYS A 76 -9.82 14.95 -21.87
CA LYS A 76 -8.99 15.42 -20.75
C LYS A 76 -9.85 15.46 -19.47
N ARG A 77 -9.31 14.93 -18.37
CA ARG A 77 -9.92 14.99 -17.03
C ARG A 77 -8.93 15.54 -16.01
N VAL A 78 -9.47 16.05 -14.91
CA VAL A 78 -8.65 16.35 -13.73
C VAL A 78 -8.11 15.03 -13.19
N ALA A 79 -6.79 14.92 -13.07
CA ALA A 79 -6.14 13.74 -12.52
C ALA A 79 -5.85 13.99 -11.04
N TYR A 80 -6.32 13.08 -10.18
CA TYR A 80 -6.01 13.11 -8.76
C TYR A 80 -5.02 11.98 -8.48
N PRO A 81 -3.81 12.25 -7.96
CA PRO A 81 -2.78 11.24 -7.74
C PRO A 81 -3.03 10.37 -6.49
N ILE A 82 -4.28 9.92 -6.27
CA ILE A 82 -4.73 9.26 -5.04
C ILE A 82 -4.63 7.72 -5.08
N HIS A 83 -4.44 7.13 -6.26
CA HIS A 83 -4.40 5.67 -6.44
C HIS A 83 -3.01 5.16 -6.85
N ASN A 84 -2.76 5.08 -8.16
CA ASN A 84 -1.65 4.33 -8.75
C ASN A 84 -0.28 4.81 -8.25
N GLN A 85 -0.11 6.12 -8.09
CA GLN A 85 1.15 6.68 -7.61
C GLN A 85 1.48 6.22 -6.19
N ILE A 86 0.50 6.25 -5.29
CA ILE A 86 0.66 5.87 -3.89
C ILE A 86 0.90 4.35 -3.80
N VAL A 87 0.06 3.55 -4.46
CA VAL A 87 0.17 2.08 -4.46
C VAL A 87 1.54 1.64 -4.99
N MET A 88 2.02 2.21 -6.11
CA MET A 88 3.31 1.84 -6.67
C MET A 88 4.49 2.31 -5.81
N SER A 89 4.36 3.45 -5.12
CA SER A 89 5.37 3.92 -4.17
C SER A 89 5.53 2.94 -3.00
N HIS A 90 4.42 2.55 -2.38
CA HIS A 90 4.42 1.59 -1.27
C HIS A 90 4.89 0.20 -1.72
N TYR A 91 4.47 -0.25 -2.90
CA TYR A 91 4.97 -1.50 -3.49
C TYR A 91 6.50 -1.52 -3.61
N ASN A 92 7.11 -0.44 -4.12
CA ASN A 92 8.56 -0.33 -4.24
C ASN A 92 9.26 -0.29 -2.89
N ASN A 93 8.66 0.36 -1.89
CA ASN A 93 9.20 0.39 -0.53
C ASN A 93 9.15 -1.00 0.10
N ILE A 94 8.04 -1.73 -0.02
CA ILE A 94 7.93 -3.12 0.44
C ILE A 94 9.04 -3.98 -0.17
N ILE A 95 9.28 -3.90 -1.48
CA ILE A 95 10.37 -4.65 -2.13
C ILE A 95 11.73 -4.31 -1.51
N ARG A 96 12.01 -3.04 -1.25
CA ARG A 96 13.28 -2.60 -0.67
C ARG A 96 13.45 -3.12 0.76
N GLU A 97 12.41 -2.98 1.58
CA GLU A 97 12.41 -3.48 2.96
C GLU A 97 12.59 -4.99 3.02
N LEU A 98 11.87 -5.75 2.19
CA LEU A 98 12.02 -7.19 2.13
C LEU A 98 13.40 -7.63 1.66
N LYS A 99 14.04 -6.86 0.76
CA LYS A 99 15.35 -7.20 0.20
C LYS A 99 16.51 -6.85 1.14
N TYR A 100 16.41 -5.76 1.89
CA TYR A 100 17.54 -5.18 2.62
C TYR A 100 17.29 -4.97 4.11
N GLY A 101 16.03 -4.97 4.56
CA GLY A 101 15.64 -4.64 5.94
C GLY A 101 15.82 -5.78 6.94
N PHE A 102 16.00 -7.03 6.49
CA PHE A 102 16.22 -8.18 7.38
C PHE A 102 17.67 -8.29 7.90
N THR A 103 18.08 -7.26 8.65
CA THR A 103 19.42 -7.10 9.23
C THR A 103 19.56 -7.79 10.59
N ASP A 104 20.78 -7.96 11.09
CA ASP A 104 21.02 -8.60 12.39
C ASP A 104 20.42 -7.79 13.56
N ALA A 105 20.42 -6.46 13.48
CA ALA A 105 19.76 -5.61 14.47
C ALA A 105 18.25 -5.89 14.53
N VAL A 106 17.60 -6.02 13.36
CA VAL A 106 16.16 -6.32 13.28
C VAL A 106 15.87 -7.74 13.77
N LYS A 107 16.76 -8.71 13.55
CA LYS A 107 16.60 -10.06 14.12
C LYS A 107 16.60 -10.03 15.65
N GLN A 108 17.51 -9.27 16.26
CA GLN A 108 17.58 -9.13 17.71
C GLN A 108 16.34 -8.44 18.29
N GLU A 109 15.82 -7.42 17.60
CA GLU A 109 14.56 -6.76 17.95
C GLU A 109 13.36 -7.75 17.91
N LEU A 110 13.28 -8.57 16.85
CA LEU A 110 12.20 -9.55 16.70
C LEU A 110 12.27 -10.73 17.68
N LEU A 111 13.46 -10.99 18.23
CA LEU A 111 13.66 -11.96 19.31
C LEU A 111 13.22 -11.39 20.66
N THR A 112 13.43 -10.09 20.93
CA THR A 112 13.03 -9.48 22.21
C THR A 112 11.51 -9.44 22.40
N ILE A 113 10.76 -9.30 21.30
CA ILE A 113 9.29 -9.41 21.28
C ILE A 113 8.80 -10.82 21.68
N GLN A 114 9.69 -11.81 21.74
CA GLN A 114 9.37 -13.20 22.07
C GLN A 114 9.32 -13.49 23.58
N ASP A 115 9.92 -12.62 24.39
CA ASP A 115 10.10 -12.79 25.84
C ASP A 115 9.09 -11.99 26.70
N GLU A 116 8.13 -11.31 26.06
CA GLU A 116 6.97 -10.65 26.70
C GLU A 116 5.67 -11.41 26.43
#